data_AF-A0A382L681-F1
#
_entry.id   AF-A0A382L681-F1
#
_cell.length_a   1.000
_cell.length_b   1.000
_cell.length_c   1.000
_cell.angle_alpha   90.00
_cell.angle_beta   90.00
_cell.angle_gamma   90.00
#
_symmetry.space_group_name_H-M   'P 1'
#
loop_
_entity.id
_entity.type
_entity.pdbx_description
1 polymer ?
#
loop_
_entity_poly.entity_id
_entity_poly.type
_entity_poly.pdbx_seq_one_letter_code
_entity_poly.pdbx_strand_id
1 'polypeptide(L)' 'MECDDARLLQEWVVQWRDLAEFEIVPVVPSKETLETVSPML' A
#
# COMPACT_ATOMS: atom_id res chain seq x y z
N MET A 1 0.52 -4.15 -7.08
CA MET A 1 1.00 -5.42 -6.51
C MET A 1 -0.03 -5.83 -5.48
N GLU A 2 -0.67 -6.98 -5.66
CA GLU A 2 -1.62 -7.49 -4.67
C GLU A 2 -0.85 -8.23 -3.58
N CYS A 3 -1.08 -7.88 -2.33
CA CYS A 3 -0.41 -8.47 -1.18
C CYS A 3 -1.30 -8.35 0.05
N ASP A 4 -1.69 -9.49 0.61
CA ASP A 4 -2.58 -9.54 1.77
C ASP A 4 -1.86 -9.21 3.08
N ASP A 5 -0.52 -9.27 3.09
CA ASP A 5 0.31 -9.03 4.28
C ASP A 5 1.43 -8.03 3.99
N ALA A 6 1.21 -6.78 4.40
CA ALA A 6 2.16 -5.69 4.22
C ALA A 6 3.55 -5.96 4.83
N ARG A 7 3.67 -6.88 5.80
CA ARG A 7 4.97 -7.24 6.42
C ARG A 7 5.94 -7.87 5.42
N LEU A 8 5.42 -8.61 4.44
CA LEU A 8 6.25 -9.24 3.41
C LEU A 8 6.89 -8.19 2.49
N LEU A 9 6.17 -7.10 2.19
CA LEU A 9 6.71 -5.97 1.42
C LEU A 9 7.76 -5.20 2.23
N GLN A 10 7.55 -5.05 3.54
CA GLN A 10 8.53 -4.42 4.42
C GLN A 10 9.82 -5.25 4.52
N GLU A 11 9.72 -6.57 4.68
CA GLU A 11 10.87 -7.47 4.68
C GLU A 11 11.65 -7.38 3.36
N TRP A 12 10.94 -7.38 2.24
CA TRP A 12 11.53 -7.19 0.92
C TRP A 12 12.28 -5.85 0.83
N VAL A 13 11.68 -4.73 1.24
CA VAL A 13 12.35 -3.42 1.25
C VAL A 13 13.62 -3.46 2.09
N VAL A 14 13.57 -4.07 3.29
CA VAL A 14 14.74 -4.18 4.18
C VAL A 14 15.88 -4.97 3.53
N GLN A 15 15.55 -6.02 2.77
CA GLN A 15 16.53 -6.85 2.06
C GLN A 15 17.22 -6.11 0.91
N TRP A 16 16.55 -5.16 0.27
CA TRP A 16 17.04 -4.47 -0.94
C TRP A 16 17.33 -2.97 -0.72
N ARG A 17 17.41 -2.53 0.54
CA ARG A 17 17.54 -1.11 0.92
C ARG A 17 18.81 -0.41 0.43
N ASP A 18 19.81 -1.19 0.02
CA ASP A 18 21.08 -0.69 -0.52
C ASP A 18 21.00 -0.29 -2.00
N LEU A 19 19.94 -0.72 -2.70
CA LEU A 19 19.74 -0.39 -4.11
C LEU A 19 19.02 0.95 -4.32
N ALA A 20 18.04 1.26 -3.48
CA ALA A 20 17.21 2.47 -3.59
C ALA A 20 16.41 2.73 -2.31
N GLU A 21 15.83 3.92 -2.22
CA GLU A 21 14.78 4.24 -1.24
C GLU A 21 13.42 3.77 -1.76
N PHE A 22 12.60 3.21 -0.86
CA PHE A 22 11.29 2.66 -1.17
C PHE A 22 10.22 3.28 -0.29
N GLU A 23 9.06 3.58 -0.87
CA GLU A 23 7.84 4.01 -0.16
C GLU A 23 6.70 3.05 -0.52
N ILE A 24 6.00 2.54 0.50
CA ILE A 24 4.84 1.65 0.32
C ILE A 24 3.57 2.46 0.56
N VAL A 25 2.82 2.76 -0.50
CA VAL A 25 1.53 3.46 -0.43
C VAL A 25 0.40 2.44 -0.60
N PRO A 26 -0.43 2.19 0.43
CA PRO A 26 -1.59 1.32 0.28
C PRO A 26 -2.63 1.98 -0.63
N VAL A 27 -3.20 1.21 -1.55
CA VAL A 27 -4.28 1.65 -2.43
C VAL A 27 -5.48 0.74 -2.25
N VAL A 28 -6.67 1.33 -2.29
CA VAL A 28 -7.95 0.62 -2.27
C VAL A 28 -8.68 0.82 -3.61
N PRO A 29 -9.54 -0.11 -4.03
CA PRO A 29 -10.36 0.07 -5.21
C PRO A 29 -11.22 1.34 -5.11
N SER A 30 -11.35 2.08 -6.21
CA SER A 30 -12.06 3.37 -6.22
C SER A 30 -13.51 3.29 -5.74
N LYS A 31 -14.16 2.14 -5.91
CA LYS A 31 -15.52 1.89 -5.41
C LYS A 31 -15.58 1.94 -3.87
N GLU A 32 -14.63 1.29 -3.21
CA GLU A 32 -14.53 1.28 -1.73
C GLU A 32 -14.16 2.66 -1.20
N THR A 33 -13.29 3.39 -1.91
CA THR A 33 -13.01 4.79 -1.61
C THR A 33 -14.28 5.62 -1.63
N LEU A 34 -15.11 5.50 -2.69
CA LEU A 34 -16.36 6.23 -2.82
C LEU A 34 -17.30 5.98 -1.64
N GLU A 35 -17.49 4.71 -1.27
CA GLU A 35 -18.34 4.31 -0.13
C GLU A 35 -17.86 4.95 1.19
N THR A 36 -16.54 5.08 1.35
CA THR A 36 -15.93 5.70 2.54
C THR A 36 -16.10 7.21 2.57
N VAL A 37 -15.94 7.90 1.43
CA VAL A 37 -15.97 9.37 1.36
C VAL A 37 -17.36 9.95 1.10
N SER A 38 -18.32 9.16 0.62
CA SER A 38 -19.70 9.62 0.37
C SER A 38 -20.36 10.38 1.53
N PRO A 39 -20.18 10.03 2.81
CA PRO A 39 -20.74 10.80 3.92
C PRO A 39 -20.15 12.21 4.11
N MET A 40 -19.03 12.53 3.45
CA MET A 40 -18.32 13.81 3.55
C MET A 40 -18.51 14.71 2.31
N LEU A 41 -19.24 14.23 1.30
CA LEU A 41 -19.59 14.96 0.06
C LEU A 41 -20.98 15.58 0.17
#